data_AF-D9UUG6-F1
#
_entry.id   AF-D9UUG6-F1
#
_cell.length_a   1.000
_cell.length_b   1.000
_cell.length_c   1.000
_cell.angle_alpha   90.00
_cell.angle_beta   90.00
_cell.angle_gamma   90.00
#
_symmetry.space_group_name_H-M   'P 1'
#
loop_
_entity.id
_entity.type
_entity.pdbx_description
1 polymer ?
#
loop_
_entity_poly.entity_id
_entity_poly.type
_entity_poly.pdbx_seq_one_letter_code
_entity_poly.pdbx_strand_id
1 'polypeptide(L)'
;MTATQRRQSAGKTANPKQGVRIERLPGRPLRQTGAGRVALPLWVLSDGIHVGDGDLVLTHDEATTLHAELGRFVTDAEPEQTASGDEGA
;
A
#
# COMPACT_ATOMS: atom_id res chain seq x y z
N MET A 1 -10.76 37.08 3.48
CA MET A 1 -11.37 36.01 2.68
C MET A 1 -10.29 35.00 2.34
N THR A 2 -10.53 33.77 2.75
CA THR A 2 -9.60 32.66 2.90
C THR A 2 -9.45 31.90 1.59
N ALA A 3 -8.23 31.56 1.19
CA ALA A 3 -7.99 30.46 0.26
C ALA A 3 -6.89 29.59 0.88
N THR A 4 -7.33 28.58 1.62
CA THR A 4 -6.50 27.54 2.23
C THR A 4 -5.71 26.84 1.13
N GLN A 5 -4.41 27.11 1.09
CA GLN A 5 -3.46 26.41 0.25
C GLN A 5 -3.43 24.95 0.71
N ARG A 6 -4.08 24.08 -0.08
CA ARG A 6 -4.10 22.63 0.08
C ARG A 6 -2.64 22.16 0.19
N ARG A 7 -2.19 21.82 1.40
CA ARG A 7 -0.97 21.04 1.61
C ARG A 7 -1.14 19.76 0.80
N GLN A 8 -0.58 19.74 -0.40
CA GLN A 8 -0.25 18.50 -1.07
C GLN A 8 0.69 17.78 -0.10
N SER A 9 0.18 16.75 0.57
CA SER A 9 1.03 15.78 1.23
C SER A 9 1.98 15.27 0.17
N ALA A 10 3.24 15.69 0.28
CA ALA A 10 4.33 15.25 -0.58
C ALA A 10 4.18 13.74 -0.74
N GLY A 11 3.89 13.32 -1.97
CA GLY A 11 3.82 11.91 -2.31
C GLY A 11 5.09 11.26 -1.78
N LYS A 12 4.90 10.21 -0.98
CA LYS A 12 5.94 9.30 -0.52
C LYS A 12 6.72 8.88 -1.79
N THR A 13 7.83 9.60 -2.00
CA THR A 13 8.65 9.72 -3.21
C THR A 13 8.05 9.19 -4.52
N ALA A 14 7.64 10.12 -5.41
CA ALA A 14 7.18 9.80 -6.76
C ALA A 14 8.23 9.06 -7.62
N ASN A 15 9.51 9.12 -7.23
CA ASN A 15 10.59 8.34 -7.83
C ASN A 15 10.89 7.09 -6.98
N PRO A 16 10.65 5.86 -7.48
CA PRO A 16 10.91 4.63 -6.73
C PRO A 16 12.40 4.39 -6.42
N LYS A 17 13.30 5.12 -7.08
CA LYS A 17 14.76 5.06 -6.85
C LYS A 17 15.27 6.10 -5.85
N GLN A 18 14.39 6.87 -5.22
CA GLN A 18 14.79 7.91 -4.28
C GLN A 18 14.03 7.80 -2.96
N GLY A 19 14.76 7.89 -1.86
CA GLY A 19 14.25 7.88 -0.50
C GLY A 19 13.93 6.49 0.05
N VAL A 20 13.36 6.48 1.26
CA VAL A 20 12.97 5.26 1.96
C VAL A 20 11.58 4.82 1.51
N ARG A 21 11.47 3.56 1.08
CA ARG A 21 10.20 2.91 0.71
C ARG A 21 9.97 1.69 1.60
N ILE A 22 8.70 1.48 1.92
CA ILE A 22 8.24 0.29 2.62
C ILE A 22 7.21 -0.35 1.70
N GLU A 23 7.45 -1.58 1.30
CA GLU A 23 6.53 -2.31 0.43
C GLU A 23 6.31 -3.72 0.98
N ARG A 24 5.34 -4.43 0.39
CA ARG A 24 5.12 -5.83 0.77
C ARG A 24 6.27 -6.68 0.23
N LEU A 25 6.78 -7.57 1.06
CA LEU A 25 7.80 -8.51 0.63
C LEU A 25 7.21 -9.45 -0.44
N PRO A 26 7.72 -9.43 -1.69
CA PRO A 26 7.14 -10.21 -2.78
C PRO A 26 7.13 -11.71 -2.48
N GLY A 27 6.04 -12.39 -2.85
CA GLY A 27 5.90 -13.84 -2.66
C GLY A 27 5.75 -14.29 -1.20
N ARG A 28 5.74 -13.38 -0.21
CA ARG A 28 5.46 -13.73 1.19
C ARG A 28 4.01 -13.37 1.58
N PRO A 29 3.16 -14.38 1.85
CA PRO A 29 1.79 -14.13 2.27
C PRO A 29 1.72 -13.57 3.69
N LEU A 30 0.56 -13.02 4.05
CA LEU A 30 0.17 -12.73 5.44
C LEU A 30 0.26 -14.02 6.27
N ARG A 31 0.60 -13.88 7.55
CA ARG A 31 0.70 -15.02 8.48
C ARG A 31 -0.04 -14.71 9.77
N GLN A 32 -0.48 -15.75 10.47
CA GLN A 32 -0.81 -15.63 11.88
C GLN A 32 0.42 -15.92 12.73
N THR A 33 0.64 -15.13 13.77
CA THR A 33 1.66 -15.39 14.79
C THR A 33 1.15 -16.43 15.79
N GLY A 34 2.06 -17.02 16.57
CA GLY A 34 1.68 -17.93 17.67
C GLY A 34 0.81 -17.29 18.75
N ALA A 35 0.74 -15.96 18.80
CA ALA A 35 -0.13 -15.19 19.71
C ALA A 35 -1.47 -14.79 19.06
N GLY A 36 -1.82 -15.35 17.89
CA GLY A 36 -3.08 -15.05 17.19
C GLY A 36 -3.12 -13.68 16.51
N ARG A 37 -1.98 -12.98 16.38
CA ARG A 37 -1.88 -11.70 15.67
C ARG A 37 -1.66 -11.92 14.17
N VAL A 38 -1.96 -10.92 13.36
CA VAL A 38 -1.68 -10.93 11.92
C VAL A 38 -0.32 -10.29 11.68
N ALA A 39 0.59 -10.99 11.00
CA ALA A 39 1.88 -10.47 10.57
C ALA A 39 1.86 -10.23 9.06
N LEU A 40 2.16 -8.99 8.67
CA LEU A 40 2.37 -8.57 7.29
C LEU A 40 3.87 -8.39 7.02
N PRO A 41 4.48 -9.27 6.20
CA PRO A 41 5.87 -9.14 5.82
C PRO A 41 6.09 -7.92 4.91
N LEU A 42 7.05 -7.10 5.32
CA LEU A 42 7.45 -5.88 4.66
C LEU A 42 8.96 -5.91 4.37
N TRP A 43 9.34 -5.24 3.30
CA TRP A 43 10.74 -4.92 3.03
C TRP A 43 10.93 -3.41 2.99
N VAL A 44 12.11 -2.97 3.41
CA VAL A 44 12.51 -1.58 3.42
C VAL A 44 13.55 -1.40 2.34
N LEU A 45 13.33 -0.42 1.46
CA LEU A 45 14.29 -0.02 0.46
C LEU A 45 14.76 1.41 0.74
N SER A 46 16.04 1.67 0.50
CA SER A 46 16.61 3.02 0.44
C SER A 46 17.17 3.23 -0.96
N ASP A 47 16.65 4.23 -1.67
CA ASP A 47 17.09 4.56 -3.04
C ASP A 47 17.04 3.35 -4.00
N GLY A 48 16.02 2.50 -3.82
CA GLY A 48 15.83 1.26 -4.58
C GLY A 48 16.70 0.08 -4.15
N ILE A 49 17.57 0.25 -3.14
CA ILE A 49 18.39 -0.82 -2.57
C ILE A 49 17.68 -1.40 -1.36
N HIS A 50 17.55 -2.72 -1.29
CA HIS A 50 17.04 -3.41 -0.09
C HIS A 50 17.95 -3.18 1.11
N VAL A 51 17.39 -2.68 2.22
CA VAL A 51 18.13 -2.40 3.46
C VAL A 51 17.67 -3.23 4.64
N GLY A 52 16.54 -3.93 4.53
CA GLY A 52 16.08 -4.84 5.57
C GLY A 52 14.65 -5.32 5.39
N ASP A 53 14.30 -6.32 6.18
CA ASP A 53 12.94 -6.88 6.26
C ASP A 53 12.33 -6.59 7.64
N GLY A 54 11.01 -6.56 7.72
CA GLY A 54 10.28 -6.44 8.98
C GLY A 54 8.85 -6.93 8.85
N ASP A 55 8.21 -7.23 9.98
CA ASP A 55 6.80 -7.58 10.01
C ASP A 55 5.99 -6.45 10.66
N LEU A 56 4.95 -5.97 9.98
CA LEU A 56 3.90 -5.20 10.63
C LEU A 56 2.95 -6.19 11.33
N VAL A 57 3.02 -6.23 12.66
CA VAL A 57 2.20 -7.11 13.49
C VAL A 57 0.98 -6.35 13.99
N LEU A 58 -0.20 -6.81 13.60
CA LEU A 58 -1.48 -6.24 13.95
C LEU A 58 -2.24 -7.20 14.87
N THR A 59 -2.91 -6.65 15.87
CA THR A 59 -3.98 -7.37 16.57
C THR A 59 -5.13 -7.70 15.63
N HIS A 60 -6.03 -8.57 16.07
CA HIS A 60 -7.22 -8.92 15.30
C HIS A 60 -8.09 -7.68 15.00
N ASP A 61 -8.27 -6.82 15.99
CA ASP A 61 -9.09 -5.61 15.87
C ASP A 61 -8.47 -4.62 14.88
N GLU A 62 -7.15 -4.36 14.99
CA GLU A 62 -6.44 -3.50 14.03
C GLU A 62 -6.50 -4.05 12.60
N ALA A 63 -6.32 -5.37 12.42
CA ALA A 63 -6.41 -6.01 11.12
C ALA A 63 -7.83 -5.91 10.54
N THR A 64 -8.85 -6.02 11.37
CA THR A 64 -10.26 -5.90 10.98
C THR A 64 -10.60 -4.47 10.55
N THR A 65 -10.15 -3.47 11.32
CA THR A 65 -10.31 -2.06 10.96
C THR A 65 -9.62 -1.74 9.63
N LEU A 66 -8.37 -2.18 9.45
CA LEU A 66 -7.63 -1.98 8.21
C LEU A 66 -8.32 -2.66 7.02
N HIS A 67 -8.82 -3.89 7.20
CA HIS A 67 -9.57 -4.61 6.17
C HIS A 67 -10.83 -3.84 5.74
N ALA A 68 -11.59 -3.29 6.71
CA ALA A 68 -12.78 -2.50 6.40
C ALA A 68 -12.44 -1.21 5.63
N GLU A 69 -11.35 -0.54 5.98
CA GLU A 69 -10.86 0.62 5.23
C GLU A 69 -10.48 0.27 3.80
N LEU A 70 -9.68 -0.77 3.60
CA LEU A 70 -9.29 -1.23 2.28
C LEU A 70 -10.49 -1.67 1.45
N GLY A 71 -11.45 -2.38 2.05
CA GLY A 71 -12.68 -2.82 1.38
C GLY A 71 -13.51 -1.66 0.85
N ARG A 72 -13.59 -0.54 1.58
CA ARG A 72 -14.27 0.68 1.10
C ARG A 72 -13.60 1.23 -0.16
N PHE A 73 -12.27 1.41 -0.13
CA PHE A 73 -11.54 1.93 -1.29
C PHE A 73 -11.57 1.00 -2.51
N VAL A 74 -11.56 -0.32 -2.31
CA VAL A 74 -11.65 -1.28 -3.42
C VAL A 74 -13.04 -1.28 -4.05
N THR A 75 -14.10 -1.12 -3.23
CA THR A 75 -15.49 -1.07 -3.73
C THR A 75 -15.78 0.24 -4.45
N ASP A 76 -15.23 1.35 -3.96
CA ASP A 76 -15.44 2.69 -4.52
C ASP A 76 -14.58 2.97 -5.77
N ALA A 77 -13.59 2.13 -6.05
CA ALA A 77 -12.77 2.20 -7.26
C ALA A 77 -13.50 1.49 -8.41
N GLU A 78 -14.20 2.24 -9.26
CA GLU A 78 -14.64 1.69 -10.55
C GLU A 78 -13.39 1.23 -11.33
N PRO A 79 -13.37 0.00 -11.88
CA PRO A 79 -12.26 -0.42 -12.72
C PRO A 79 -12.22 0.53 -13.92
N GLU A 80 -11.12 1.27 -14.09
CA GLU A 80 -10.89 2.05 -15.30
C GLU A 80 -11.04 1.09 -16.48
N GLN A 81 -12.16 1.23 -17.22
CA GLN A 81 -12.40 0.52 -18.46
C GLN A 81 -11.24 0.88 -19.39
N THR A 82 -10.32 -0.06 -19.55
CA THR A 82 -9.28 0.02 -20.55
C THR A 82 -9.99 0.12 -21.88
N ALA A 83 -9.87 1.29 -22.51
CA ALA A 83 -10.31 1.53 -23.86
C ALA A 83 -9.68 0.45 -24.75
N SER A 84 -10.47 -0.59 -25.05
CA SER A 84 -10.16 -1.52 -26.13
C SER A 84 -10.19 -0.68 -27.40
N GLY A 85 -9.02 -0.40 -27.94
CA GLY A 85 -8.87 0.17 -29.26
C GLY A 85 -9.66 -0.68 -30.25
N ASP A 86 -10.69 -0.07 -30.81
CA ASP A 86 -11.35 -0.51 -32.03
C ASP A 86 -10.36 -0.29 -33.18
N GLU A 87 -9.44 -1.24 -33.37
CA GLU A 87 -8.67 -1.37 -34.60
C GLU A 87 -9.59 -2.05 -35.64
N GLY A 88 -10.50 -1.26 -36.18
CA GLY A 88 -11.47 -1.66 -37.21
C GLY A 88 -11.04 -1.19 -38.60
N ALA A 89 -10.69 -2.19 -39.42
CA ALA A 89 -10.73 -2.27 -40.89
C ALA A 89 -9.75 -1.45 -41.74
#